data_AF-A0A1G7RAZ4-F1
#
_entry.id   AF-A0A1G7RAZ4-F1
#
_cell.length_a   1.000
_cell.length_b   1.000
_cell.length_c   1.000
_cell.angle_alpha   90.00
_cell.angle_beta   90.00
_cell.angle_gamma   90.00
#
_symmetry.space_group_name_H-M   'P 1'
#
loop_
_entity.id
_entity.type
_entity.pdbx_description
1 polymer ?
#
loop_
_entity_poly.entity_id
_entity_poly.type
_entity_poly.pdbx_seq_one_letter_code
_entity_poly.pdbx_strand_id
1 'polypeptide(L)'
;MPEQKAIQRAHADKRAGKAASTQAGEFVKEEVDRVRAGKHGVKSAKQAIAIGLSKARRAGVDLKAPKKGTTSEATRSAAAKKAAHTRTARSHHKAAP
;
A
#
# COMPACT_ATOMS: atom_id res chain seq x y z
N MET A 1 1.59 -10.56 -6.27
CA MET A 1 0.45 -10.16 -5.42
C MET A 1 0.95 -9.84 -4.01
N PRO A 2 0.26 -9.00 -3.19
CA PRO A 2 0.61 -8.83 -1.77
C PRO A 2 0.45 -10.17 -1.01
N GLU A 3 1.31 -10.47 -0.04
CA GLU A 3 1.13 -11.67 0.78
C GLU A 3 -0.10 -11.52 1.69
N GLN A 4 -0.77 -12.64 1.95
CA GLN A 4 -1.95 -12.65 2.82
C GLN A 4 -1.62 -12.12 4.23
N LYS A 5 -0.37 -12.29 4.68
CA LYS A 5 0.09 -11.86 6.00
C LYS A 5 0.06 -10.33 6.16
N ALA A 6 0.66 -9.56 5.25
CA ALA A 6 0.54 -8.09 5.29
C ALA A 6 -0.91 -7.61 5.17
N ILE A 7 -1.74 -8.27 4.37
CA ILE A 7 -3.16 -7.95 4.22
C ILE A 7 -3.87 -8.10 5.57
N GLN A 8 -3.72 -9.26 6.23
CA GLN A 8 -4.37 -9.53 7.52
C GLN A 8 -3.94 -8.52 8.59
N ARG A 9 -2.66 -8.19 8.66
CA ARG A 9 -2.16 -7.19 9.62
C ARG A 9 -2.69 -5.79 9.32
N ALA A 10 -2.72 -5.38 8.06
CA ALA A 10 -3.32 -4.11 7.65
C ALA A 10 -4.83 -4.05 7.97
N HIS A 11 -5.55 -5.17 7.87
CA HIS A 11 -6.95 -5.25 8.30
C HIS A 11 -7.08 -5.16 9.82
N ALA A 12 -6.20 -5.81 10.60
CA ALA A 12 -6.18 -5.68 12.05
C ALA A 12 -5.94 -4.23 12.48
N ASP A 13 -4.98 -3.55 11.85
CA ASP A 13 -4.71 -2.12 12.07
C ASP A 13 -5.91 -1.24 11.70
N LYS A 14 -6.60 -1.56 10.59
CA LYS A 14 -7.83 -0.86 10.20
C LYS A 14 -8.94 -1.06 11.23
N ARG A 15 -9.14 -2.29 11.73
CA ARG A 15 -10.13 -2.60 12.78
C ARG A 15 -9.80 -1.90 14.10
N ALA A 16 -8.52 -1.76 14.41
CA ALA A 16 -8.04 -0.99 15.55
C ALA A 16 -8.10 0.54 15.34
N GLY A 17 -8.68 1.02 14.22
CA GLY A 17 -8.84 2.45 13.94
C GLY A 17 -7.54 3.18 13.58
N LYS A 18 -6.45 2.45 13.29
CA LYS A 18 -5.16 3.08 12.99
C LYS A 18 -5.16 3.77 11.63
N ALA A 19 -4.29 4.77 11.49
CA ALA A 19 -4.15 5.56 10.27
C ALA A 19 -3.73 4.71 9.05
N ALA A 20 -4.08 5.18 7.84
CA ALA A 20 -3.74 4.50 6.59
C ALA A 20 -2.22 4.33 6.38
N SER A 21 -1.40 5.27 6.87
CA SER A 21 0.06 5.16 6.85
C SER A 21 0.57 4.00 7.72
N THR A 22 -0.06 3.76 8.86
CA THR A 22 0.26 2.63 9.75
C THR A 22 -0.09 1.31 9.09
N GLN A 23 -1.31 1.20 8.54
CA GLN A 23 -1.74 0.02 7.77
C GLN A 23 -0.80 -0.28 6.59
N ALA A 24 -0.31 0.77 5.92
CA ALA A 24 0.65 0.64 4.83
C ALA A 24 2.05 0.20 5.31
N GLY A 25 2.41 0.52 6.55
CA GLY A 25 3.65 0.13 7.19
C GLY A 25 3.85 -1.38 7.23
N GLU A 26 2.78 -2.15 7.37
CA GLU A 26 2.83 -3.62 7.33
C GLU A 26 3.36 -4.16 6.00
N PHE A 27 2.95 -3.55 4.89
CA PHE A 27 3.45 -3.93 3.55
C PHE A 27 4.89 -3.48 3.34
N VAL A 28 5.28 -2.31 3.85
CA VAL A 28 6.65 -1.81 3.73
C VAL A 28 7.60 -2.68 4.56
N LYS A 29 7.20 -3.03 5.78
CA LYS A 29 7.97 -3.90 6.67
C LYS A 29 8.18 -5.27 6.04
N GLU A 30 7.14 -5.87 5.47
CA GLU A 30 7.25 -7.16 4.78
C GLU A 30 8.23 -7.10 3.59
N GLU A 31 8.19 -6.05 2.77
CA GLU A 31 9.15 -5.91 1.67
C GLU A 31 10.58 -5.77 2.18
N VAL A 32 10.80 -4.99 3.23
CA VAL A 32 12.12 -4.84 3.86
C VAL A 32 12.61 -6.17 4.42
N ASP A 33 11.75 -6.92 5.10
CA ASP A 33 12.08 -8.24 5.65
C ASP A 33 12.42 -9.23 4.52
N ARG A 34 11.72 -9.17 3.39
CA ARG A 34 12.03 -9.96 2.19
C ARG A 34 13.37 -9.60 1.58
N VAL A 35 13.73 -8.31 1.54
CA VAL A 35 15.07 -7.86 1.09
C VAL A 35 16.13 -8.41 2.03
N ARG A 36 15.96 -8.25 3.35
CA ARG A 36 16.90 -8.75 4.37
C ARG A 36 17.08 -10.26 4.32
N ALA A 37 16.01 -11.00 4.03
CA ALA A 37 16.05 -12.44 3.86
C ALA A 37 16.64 -12.91 2.52
N GLY A 38 17.10 -12.00 1.65
CA GLY A 38 17.63 -12.34 0.33
C GLY A 38 16.58 -12.81 -0.68
N LYS A 39 15.29 -12.71 -0.34
CA LYS A 39 14.16 -13.19 -1.17
C LYS A 39 13.71 -12.18 -2.22
N HIS A 40 14.37 -11.03 -2.31
CA HIS A 40 13.98 -9.93 -3.19
C HIS A 40 15.22 -9.17 -3.69
N GLY A 41 15.43 -9.16 -5.01
CA GLY A 41 16.58 -8.52 -5.67
C GLY A 41 16.43 -7.00 -5.84
N VAL A 42 15.94 -6.31 -4.81
CA VAL A 42 15.68 -4.86 -4.87
C VAL A 42 16.98 -4.09 -4.71
N LYS A 43 17.22 -3.09 -5.57
CA LYS A 43 18.51 -2.37 -5.62
C LYS A 43 18.67 -1.32 -4.52
N SER A 44 17.61 -1.02 -3.75
CA SER A 44 17.65 -0.04 -2.66
C SER A 44 16.47 -0.15 -1.69
N ALA A 45 16.65 0.38 -0.48
CA ALA A 45 15.58 0.51 0.52
C ALA A 45 14.41 1.39 0.03
N LYS A 46 14.70 2.47 -0.71
CA LYS A 46 13.67 3.35 -1.29
C LYS A 46 12.74 2.59 -2.25
N GLN A 47 13.31 1.65 -3.00
CA GLN A 47 12.55 0.81 -3.91
C GLN A 47 11.70 -0.22 -3.15
N ALA A 48 12.20 -0.83 -2.08
CA ALA A 48 11.41 -1.71 -1.21
C ALA A 48 10.19 -0.98 -0.63
N ILE A 49 10.38 0.26 -0.14
CA ILE A 49 9.30 1.11 0.35
C ILE A 49 8.29 1.40 -0.77
N ALA A 50 8.76 1.76 -1.97
CA ALA A 50 7.88 2.06 -3.10
C ALA A 50 7.03 0.84 -3.51
N ILE A 51 7.62 -0.36 -3.50
CA ILE A 51 6.89 -1.61 -3.78
C ILE A 51 5.85 -1.87 -2.69
N GLY A 52 6.23 -1.75 -1.41
CA GLY A 52 5.32 -1.91 -0.27
C GLY A 52 4.12 -0.98 -0.35
N LEU A 53 4.34 0.32 -0.60
CA LEU A 53 3.26 1.30 -0.78
C LEU A 53 2.38 1.03 -2.02
N SER A 54 2.95 0.46 -3.09
CA SER A 54 2.17 0.05 -4.27
C SER A 54 1.29 -1.16 -3.98
N LYS A 55 1.78 -2.12 -3.19
CA LYS A 55 1.03 -3.28 -2.68
C LYS A 55 -0.10 -2.85 -1.75
N ALA A 56 0.16 -1.94 -0.80
CA ALA A 56 -0.83 -1.40 0.11
C ALA A 56 -2.03 -0.77 -0.63
N ARG A 57 -1.77 0.07 -1.65
CA ARG A 57 -2.85 0.64 -2.49
C ARG A 57 -3.66 -0.42 -3.20
N ARG A 58 -3.02 -1.49 -3.69
CA ARG A 58 -3.72 -2.61 -4.35
C ARG A 58 -4.56 -3.40 -3.35
N ALA A 59 -4.14 -3.47 -2.09
CA ALA A 59 -4.87 -4.13 -1.01
C ALA A 59 -6.00 -3.26 -0.40
N GLY A 60 -6.29 -2.09 -0.97
CA GLY A 60 -7.40 -1.26 -0.51
C GLY A 60 -7.03 -0.24 0.58
N VAL A 61 -5.74 -0.10 0.91
CA VAL A 61 -5.29 0.95 1.84
C VAL A 61 -5.39 2.31 1.15
N ASP A 62 -6.06 3.25 1.81
CA ASP A 62 -6.33 4.59 1.28
C ASP A 62 -5.11 5.51 1.38
N LEU A 63 -4.17 5.28 0.47
CA LEU A 63 -2.97 6.09 0.33
C LEU A 63 -3.07 7.00 -0.88
N LYS A 64 -2.66 8.26 -0.70
CA LYS A 64 -2.49 9.22 -1.80
C LYS A 64 -1.49 8.69 -2.83
N ALA A 65 -1.66 9.09 -4.08
CA ALA A 65 -0.70 8.85 -5.14
C ALA A 65 0.63 9.58 -4.85
N PRO A 66 1.78 9.08 -5.36
CA PRO A 66 3.05 9.79 -5.24
C PRO A 66 3.02 11.16 -5.93
N LYS A 67 3.87 12.09 -5.46
CA LYS A 67 4.01 13.43 -6.03
C LYS A 67 4.53 13.37 -7.48
N LYS A 68 4.30 14.43 -8.25
CA LYS A 68 4.84 14.55 -9.63
C LYS A 68 6.36 14.45 -9.57
N GLY A 69 6.96 13.78 -10.55
CA GLY A 69 8.42 13.59 -10.61
C GLY A 69 9.00 12.58 -9.62
N THR A 70 8.19 11.99 -8.72
CA THR A 70 8.69 10.94 -7.80
C THR A 70 8.80 9.57 -8.48
N THR A 71 7.92 9.29 -9.43
CA THR A 71 7.89 8.07 -10.24
C THR A 71 7.48 8.42 -11.67
N SER A 72 7.66 7.50 -12.62
CA SER A 72 7.13 7.64 -13.99
C SER A 72 5.64 8.05 -13.98
N GLU A 73 5.22 8.84 -14.96
CA GLU A 73 3.83 9.31 -15.10
C GLU A 73 2.84 8.13 -15.14
N ALA A 74 3.18 7.05 -15.87
CA ALA A 74 2.35 5.85 -15.94
C ALA A 74 2.09 5.22 -14.56
N THR A 75 3.15 5.02 -13.76
CA THR A 75 3.05 4.48 -12.39
C THR A 75 2.24 5.41 -11.48
N ARG A 76 2.45 6.72 -11.62
CA ARG A 76 1.71 7.73 -10.85
C ARG A 76 0.22 7.71 -11.16
N SER A 77 -0.14 7.68 -12.44
CA SER A 77 -1.53 7.59 -12.91
C SER A 77 -2.19 6.30 -12.43
N ALA A 78 -1.51 5.16 -12.49
CA ALA A 78 -2.01 3.91 -11.94
C ALA A 78 -2.24 3.98 -10.42
N ALA A 79 -1.32 4.61 -9.67
CA ALA A 79 -1.49 4.82 -8.24
C ALA A 79 -2.66 5.74 -7.91
N ALA A 80 -2.89 6.79 -8.71
CA ALA A 80 -4.02 7.69 -8.57
C ALA A 80 -5.36 6.97 -8.82
N LYS A 81 -5.44 6.14 -9.87
CA LYS A 81 -6.62 5.31 -10.15
C LYS A 81 -6.95 4.38 -8.98
N LYS A 82 -5.94 3.69 -8.43
CA LYS A 82 -6.11 2.84 -7.25
C LYS A 82 -6.62 3.63 -6.05
N ALA A 83 -6.00 4.78 -5.76
CA ALA A 83 -6.42 5.65 -4.66
C ALA A 83 -7.83 6.23 -4.86
N ALA A 84 -8.29 6.45 -6.09
CA ALA A 84 -9.67 6.83 -6.37
C ALA A 84 -10.61 5.66 -6.06
N HIS A 85 -10.29 4.46 -6.57
CA HIS A 85 -11.09 3.26 -6.33
C HIS A 85 -11.22 2.92 -4.83
N THR A 86 -10.14 3.03 -4.05
CA THR A 86 -10.20 2.81 -2.59
C THR A 86 -11.11 3.81 -1.88
N ARG A 87 -11.10 5.07 -2.32
CA ARG A 87 -11.97 6.12 -1.76
C ARG A 87 -13.44 5.87 -2.10
N THR A 88 -13.74 5.52 -3.35
CA THR A 88 -15.10 5.16 -3.80
C THR A 88 -15.62 3.93 -3.04
N ALA A 89 -14.81 2.88 -2.90
CA ALA A 89 -15.19 1.70 -2.13
C ALA A 89 -15.46 2.03 -0.64
N ARG A 90 -14.64 2.93 -0.04
CA ARG A 90 -14.85 3.40 1.33
C ARG A 90 -16.13 4.22 1.46
N SER A 91 -16.44 5.11 0.52
CA SER A 91 -17.68 5.89 0.58
C SER A 91 -18.92 5.00 0.48
N HIS A 92 -18.90 3.96 -0.37
CA HIS A 92 -19.99 2.98 -0.43
C HIS A 92 -20.13 2.20 0.88
N HIS A 93 -19.03 1.75 1.50
CA HIS A 93 -19.08 1.08 2.79
C HIS A 93 -19.58 1.98 3.93
N LYS A 94 -19.32 3.29 3.87
CA LYS A 94 -19.82 4.24 4.89
C LYS A 94 -21.31 4.58 4.68
N ALA A 95 -21.83 4.39 3.48
CA ALA A 95 -23.21 4.69 3.11
C ALA A 95 -24.16 3.48 3.22
N ALA A 96 -23.65 2.28 3.49
CA ALA A 96 -24.46 1.11 3.78
C ALA A 96 -24.95 1.18 5.25
N PRO A 97 -26.25 0.91 5.52
CA PRO A 97 -26.84 0.97 6.86
C PRO A 97 -26.23 -0.06 7.83
#